data_AF-A0A7W1PFR6-F1
#
_entry.id   AF-A0A7W1PFR6-F1
#
_cell.length_a   1.000
_cell.length_b   1.000
_cell.length_c   1.000
_cell.angle_alpha   90.00
_cell.angle_beta   90.00
_cell.angle_gamma   90.00
#
_symmetry.space_group_name_H-M   'P 1'
#
loop_
_entity.id
_entity.type
_entity.pdbx_description
1 polymer ?
#
loop_
_entity_poly.entity_id
_entity_poly.type
_entity_poly.pdbx_seq_one_letter_code
_entity_poly.pdbx_strand_id
1 'polypeptide(L)'
;MPESREPLTFGTVIIVGGGCYGSYYLRQLERASAAHALAIDRLLIVDRDPGCQVAQRGRDAALLLPEIITAEWTAFFAEYLGHAADSPGAGARDAIVPSPLMPHLLFDWLRARIAAAHPDRSVEHRPLEAELPVPWQRAGDDGTHYASFATWMCPINCIEPPRCPHTRATRDWTMPVALERHAAAAPVPRGAGPYVFHCTHRAYGVGMVDIAPVLAAEADLRRRAA
;
A
#
# COMPACT_ATOMS: atom_id res chain seq x y z
N MET A 1 7.89 -15.34 29.96
CA MET A 1 7.30 -14.01 29.66
C MET A 1 7.61 -13.71 28.21
N PRO A 2 6.64 -13.35 27.34
CA PRO A 2 7.00 -12.95 25.98
C PRO A 2 7.88 -11.70 26.08
N GLU A 3 9.04 -11.72 25.42
CA GLU A 3 9.95 -10.56 25.35
C GLU A 3 9.15 -9.32 24.94
N SER A 4 9.32 -8.22 25.69
CA SER A 4 8.77 -6.92 25.34
C SER A 4 9.42 -6.49 24.03
N ARG A 5 8.79 -6.83 22.90
CA ARG A 5 9.14 -6.27 21.61
C ARG A 5 8.95 -4.76 21.69
N GLU A 6 9.97 -4.02 21.28
CA GLU A 6 9.86 -2.58 21.11
C GLU A 6 8.67 -2.26 20.19
N PRO A 7 7.93 -1.17 20.48
CA PRO A 7 6.81 -0.75 19.64
C PRO A 7 7.29 -0.48 18.22
N LEU A 8 6.46 -0.85 17.23
CA LEU A 8 6.66 -0.36 15.87
C LEU A 8 6.50 1.17 15.87
N THR A 9 7.39 1.89 15.19
CA THR A 9 7.35 3.35 15.12
C THR A 9 7.15 3.83 13.69
N PHE A 10 6.24 4.78 13.50
CA PHE A 10 5.97 5.40 12.21
C PHE A 10 5.95 6.92 12.34
N GLY A 11 6.37 7.62 11.28
CA GLY A 11 6.19 9.06 11.14
C GLY A 11 4.72 9.36 10.90
N THR A 12 4.33 9.39 9.63
CA THR A 12 2.94 9.58 9.22
C THR A 12 2.32 8.26 8.77
N VAL A 13 1.18 7.89 9.35
CA VAL A 13 0.32 6.81 8.84
C VAL A 13 -0.88 7.44 8.13
N ILE A 14 -1.14 7.03 6.89
CA ILE A 14 -2.20 7.58 6.04
C ILE A 14 -3.22 6.48 5.77
N ILE A 15 -4.45 6.63 6.26
CA ILE A 15 -5.56 5.73 5.92
C ILE A 15 -6.32 6.31 4.74
N VAL A 16 -6.43 5.53 3.66
CA VAL A 16 -7.19 5.94 2.48
C VAL A 16 -8.65 5.52 2.62
N GLY A 17 -9.52 6.51 2.68
CA GLY A 17 -10.95 6.37 2.93
C GLY A 17 -11.26 6.25 4.43
N GLY A 18 -12.17 7.07 4.92
CA GLY A 18 -12.75 7.08 6.26
C GLY A 18 -14.10 6.36 6.38
N GLY A 19 -14.48 5.55 5.38
CA GLY A 19 -15.65 4.67 5.43
C GLY A 19 -15.48 3.44 6.35
N CYS A 20 -16.20 2.36 6.08
CA CYS A 20 -16.23 1.17 6.95
C CYS A 20 -14.85 0.53 7.17
N TYR A 21 -14.03 0.42 6.11
CA TYR A 21 -12.67 -0.14 6.19
C TYR A 21 -11.72 0.79 6.94
N GLY A 22 -11.71 2.08 6.61
CA GLY A 22 -10.86 3.06 7.31
C GLY A 22 -11.18 3.15 8.79
N SER A 23 -12.48 3.19 9.14
CA SER A 23 -12.96 3.15 10.52
C SER A 23 -12.53 1.87 11.24
N TYR A 24 -12.55 0.71 10.55
CA TYR A 24 -12.04 -0.55 11.10
C TYR A 24 -10.54 -0.50 11.37
N TYR A 25 -9.73 -0.03 10.42
CA TYR A 25 -8.27 0.05 10.60
C TYR A 25 -7.89 1.06 11.66
N LEU A 26 -8.55 2.22 11.73
CA LEU A 26 -8.38 3.19 12.81
C LEU A 26 -8.56 2.52 14.18
N ARG A 27 -9.64 1.74 14.36
CA ARG A 27 -9.85 1.00 15.63
C ARG A 27 -8.72 0.02 15.94
N GLN A 28 -8.15 -0.64 14.94
CA GLN A 28 -7.02 -1.55 15.19
C GLN A 28 -5.76 -0.77 15.59
N LEU A 29 -5.50 0.38 14.97
CA LEU A 29 -4.38 1.25 15.35
C LEU A 29 -4.55 1.82 16.75
N GLU A 30 -5.76 2.25 17.12
CA GLU A 30 -6.09 2.68 18.49
C GLU A 30 -5.79 1.58 19.51
N ARG A 31 -6.21 0.33 19.22
CA ARG A 31 -5.92 -0.83 20.08
C ARG A 31 -4.44 -1.16 20.16
N ALA A 32 -3.72 -1.04 19.04
CA ALA A 32 -2.28 -1.26 18.99
C ALA A 32 -1.51 -0.21 19.81
N SER A 33 -1.90 1.05 19.71
CA SER A 33 -1.34 2.15 20.48
C SER A 33 -1.61 1.97 21.97
N ALA A 34 -2.84 1.62 22.36
CA ALA A 34 -3.20 1.37 23.76
C ALA A 34 -2.41 0.21 24.39
N ALA A 35 -2.03 -0.78 23.57
CA ALA A 35 -1.22 -1.91 23.97
C ALA A 35 0.29 -1.65 23.89
N HIS A 36 0.73 -0.42 23.59
CA HIS A 36 2.13 -0.05 23.40
C HIS A 36 2.84 -0.91 22.34
N ALA A 37 2.11 -1.42 21.35
CA ALA A 37 2.66 -2.18 20.22
C ALA A 37 3.03 -1.27 19.03
N LEU A 38 2.58 -0.01 19.06
CA LEU A 38 2.66 0.94 17.97
C LEU A 38 2.76 2.38 18.49
N ALA A 39 3.65 3.18 17.92
CA ALA A 39 3.70 4.63 18.07
C ALA A 39 3.67 5.29 16.70
N ILE A 40 2.85 6.33 16.55
CA ILE A 40 2.66 7.08 15.31
C ILE A 40 2.78 8.56 15.61
N ASP A 41 3.64 9.29 14.90
CA ASP A 41 3.80 10.74 15.08
C ASP A 41 2.58 11.51 14.53
N ARG A 42 2.07 11.11 13.37
CA ARG A 42 0.89 11.70 12.71
C ARG A 42 -0.01 10.64 12.08
N LEU A 43 -1.32 10.78 12.26
CA LEU A 43 -2.32 9.91 11.64
C LEU A 43 -3.24 10.75 10.74
N LEU A 44 -3.27 10.42 9.45
CA LEU A 44 -4.11 11.09 8.46
C LEU A 44 -5.23 10.14 7.99
N ILE A 45 -6.42 10.68 7.81
CA ILE A 45 -7.53 10.02 7.11
C ILE A 45 -7.83 10.85 5.88
N VAL A 46 -7.67 10.26 4.69
CA VAL A 46 -7.92 10.96 3.43
C VAL A 46 -9.20 10.42 2.81
N ASP A 47 -10.24 11.24 2.78
CA ASP A 47 -11.53 10.88 2.18
C ASP A 47 -12.05 12.02 1.31
N ARG A 48 -12.89 11.70 0.34
CA ARG A 48 -13.60 12.68 -0.50
C ARG A 48 -14.81 13.25 0.22
N ASP A 49 -15.41 12.46 1.11
CA ASP A 49 -16.56 12.85 1.89
C ASP A 49 -16.11 13.46 3.24
N PRO A 50 -16.32 14.78 3.46
CA PRO A 50 -16.02 15.39 4.76
C PRO A 50 -16.89 14.82 5.89
N GLY A 51 -18.01 14.20 5.56
CA GLY A 51 -18.91 13.50 6.47
C GLY A 51 -18.63 12.01 6.58
N CYS A 52 -17.45 11.51 6.19
CA CYS A 52 -17.15 10.08 6.26
C CYS A 52 -17.31 9.50 7.69
N GLN A 53 -17.48 8.18 7.79
CA GLN A 53 -17.78 7.51 9.06
C GLN A 53 -16.75 7.79 10.17
N VAL A 54 -15.47 7.93 9.83
CA VAL A 54 -14.45 8.33 10.81
C VAL A 54 -14.68 9.74 11.33
N ALA A 55 -15.03 10.71 10.46
CA ALA A 55 -15.33 12.08 10.87
C ALA A 55 -16.56 12.16 11.80
N GLN A 56 -17.57 11.32 11.55
CA GLN A 56 -18.79 11.24 12.38
C GLN A 56 -18.57 10.64 13.77
N ARG A 57 -17.47 9.92 14.00
CA ARG A 57 -17.22 9.17 15.24
C ARG A 57 -16.96 10.07 16.47
N GLY A 58 -16.70 11.37 16.25
CA GLY A 58 -16.42 12.36 17.29
C GLY A 58 -15.00 12.26 17.88
N ARG A 59 -14.40 13.39 18.28
CA ARG A 59 -13.01 13.44 18.78
C ARG A 59 -12.85 12.86 20.19
N ASP A 60 -13.89 12.95 21.02
CA ASP A 60 -13.81 12.59 22.45
C ASP A 60 -13.70 11.08 22.72
N ALA A 61 -13.95 10.24 21.71
CA ALA A 61 -13.90 8.79 21.81
C ALA A 61 -12.61 8.16 21.23
N ALA A 62 -11.71 8.98 20.66
CA ALA A 62 -10.58 8.49 19.88
C ALA A 62 -9.28 8.48 20.70
N LEU A 63 -8.57 7.35 20.73
CA LEU A 63 -7.28 7.22 21.41
C LEU A 63 -6.12 7.79 20.58
N LEU A 64 -6.30 7.79 19.26
CA LEU A 64 -5.47 8.53 18.32
C LEU A 64 -6.33 9.64 17.75
N LEU A 65 -5.79 10.84 17.62
CA LEU A 65 -6.51 11.98 17.03
C LEU A 65 -6.14 12.07 15.54
N PRO A 66 -6.92 11.47 14.62
CA PRO A 66 -6.65 11.61 13.21
C PRO A 66 -6.88 13.04 12.73
N GLU A 67 -6.02 13.50 11.84
CA GLU A 67 -6.27 14.65 10.99
C GLU A 67 -7.10 14.19 9.78
N ILE A 68 -8.28 14.79 9.59
CA ILE A 68 -9.16 14.46 8.46
C ILE A 68 -8.83 15.40 7.30
N ILE A 69 -8.39 14.81 6.20
CA ILE A 69 -8.08 15.52 4.96
C ILE A 69 -9.18 15.21 3.94
N THR A 70 -9.97 16.23 3.62
CA THR A 70 -11.01 16.13 2.59
C THR A 70 -10.39 16.41 1.22
N ALA A 71 -10.10 15.37 0.45
CA ALA A 71 -9.45 15.49 -0.86
C ALA A 71 -9.74 14.30 -1.79
N GLU A 72 -9.63 14.55 -3.10
CA GLU A 72 -9.48 13.46 -4.07
C GLU A 72 -8.15 12.72 -3.83
N TRP A 73 -8.21 11.40 -3.75
CA TRP A 73 -7.05 10.59 -3.34
C TRP A 73 -5.85 10.78 -4.28
N THR A 74 -6.08 10.78 -5.59
CA THR A 74 -5.01 10.99 -6.58
C THR A 74 -4.35 12.35 -6.42
N ALA A 75 -5.13 13.40 -6.16
CA ALA A 75 -4.60 14.75 -5.95
C ALA A 75 -3.78 14.84 -4.65
N PHE A 76 -4.30 14.27 -3.55
CA PHE A 76 -3.59 14.20 -2.28
C PHE A 76 -2.24 13.48 -2.42
N PHE A 77 -2.23 12.29 -3.05
CA PHE A 77 -0.98 11.54 -3.21
C PHE A 77 -0.01 12.19 -4.19
N ALA A 78 -0.49 12.90 -5.21
CA ALA A 78 0.37 13.70 -6.09
C ALA A 78 1.17 14.75 -5.31
N GLU A 79 0.51 15.48 -4.42
CA GLU A 79 1.15 16.47 -3.56
C GLU A 79 2.02 15.82 -2.47
N TYR A 80 1.46 14.90 -1.69
CA TYR A 80 2.15 14.30 -0.54
C TYR A 80 3.41 13.54 -0.95
N LEU A 81 3.28 12.61 -1.90
CA LEU A 81 4.42 11.82 -2.37
C LEU A 81 5.37 12.68 -3.21
N GLY A 82 4.86 13.71 -3.91
CA GLY A 82 5.70 14.70 -4.59
C GLY A 82 6.63 15.42 -3.61
N HIS A 83 6.07 15.98 -2.54
CA HIS A 83 6.85 16.64 -1.50
C HIS A 83 7.86 15.69 -0.84
N ALA A 84 7.45 14.45 -0.55
CA ALA A 84 8.32 13.44 0.04
C ALA A 84 9.46 13.02 -0.91
N ALA A 85 9.20 12.90 -2.21
CA ALA A 85 10.22 12.57 -3.22
C ALA A 85 11.24 13.71 -3.39
N ASP A 86 10.79 14.96 -3.30
CA ASP A 86 11.63 16.14 -3.53
C ASP A 86 12.40 16.58 -2.25
N SER A 87 12.16 15.94 -1.09
CA SER A 87 12.77 16.27 0.20
C SER A 87 13.52 15.09 0.83
N PRO A 88 14.87 15.09 0.88
CA PRO A 88 15.64 13.97 1.42
C PRO A 88 15.23 13.58 2.85
N GLY A 89 14.90 12.31 3.07
CA GLY A 89 14.50 11.77 4.38
C GLY A 89 13.03 11.98 4.74
N ALA A 90 12.28 12.81 3.99
CA ALA A 90 10.83 12.88 4.12
C ALA A 90 10.20 11.55 3.67
N GLY A 91 9.14 11.11 4.36
CA GLY A 91 8.46 9.86 4.00
C GLY A 91 9.18 8.57 4.42
N ALA A 92 10.40 8.64 4.97
CA ALA A 92 11.21 7.45 5.26
C ALA A 92 10.59 6.50 6.30
N ARG A 93 9.77 7.04 7.20
CA ARG A 93 9.03 6.27 8.24
C ARG A 93 7.52 6.29 8.00
N ASP A 94 7.08 6.74 6.83
CA ASP A 94 5.66 6.90 6.54
C ASP A 94 5.08 5.64 5.91
N ALA A 95 3.80 5.40 6.17
CA ALA A 95 3.10 4.22 5.69
C ALA A 95 1.66 4.54 5.29
N ILE A 96 1.15 3.79 4.31
CA ILE A 96 -0.21 3.93 3.78
C ILE A 96 -0.99 2.69 4.15
N VAL A 97 -2.16 2.86 4.76
CA VAL A 97 -3.18 1.82 4.89
C VAL A 97 -4.10 1.92 3.66
N PRO A 98 -3.94 1.04 2.66
CA PRO A 98 -4.73 1.12 1.44
C PRO A 98 -6.18 0.71 1.71
N SER A 99 -7.11 1.30 0.95
CA SER A 99 -8.47 0.75 0.87
C SER A 99 -8.45 -0.49 -0.04
N PRO A 100 -9.18 -1.57 0.31
CA PRO A 100 -9.29 -2.78 -0.53
C PRO A 100 -10.01 -2.53 -1.85
N LEU A 101 -10.66 -1.37 -2.01
CA LEU A 101 -11.40 -0.97 -3.21
C LEU A 101 -10.72 0.19 -3.95
N MET A 102 -9.47 0.49 -3.59
CA MET A 102 -8.78 1.68 -4.08
C MET A 102 -8.26 1.48 -5.50
N PRO A 103 -8.29 2.54 -6.34
CA PRO A 103 -7.52 2.55 -7.59
C PRO A 103 -6.02 2.39 -7.32
N HIS A 104 -5.24 2.15 -8.38
CA HIS A 104 -3.80 1.92 -8.32
C HIS A 104 -2.99 3.22 -8.06
N LEU A 105 -3.30 3.95 -6.99
CA LEU A 105 -2.81 5.31 -6.70
C LEU A 105 -1.28 5.44 -6.75
N LEU A 106 -0.54 4.47 -6.20
CA LEU A 106 0.93 4.50 -6.21
C LEU A 106 1.50 4.33 -7.62
N PHE A 107 0.87 3.47 -8.43
CA PHE A 107 1.22 3.29 -9.84
C PHE A 107 0.90 4.55 -10.65
N ASP A 108 -0.30 5.11 -10.45
CA ASP A 108 -0.72 6.34 -11.13
C ASP A 108 0.20 7.52 -10.83
N TRP A 109 0.60 7.67 -9.56
CA TRP A 109 1.56 8.67 -9.12
C TRP A 109 2.94 8.49 -9.79
N LEU A 110 3.49 7.27 -9.77
CA LEU A 110 4.77 6.96 -10.43
C LEU A 110 4.69 7.28 -11.93
N ARG A 111 3.64 6.80 -12.61
CA ARG A 111 3.44 7.03 -14.03
C ARG A 111 3.41 8.52 -14.36
N ALA A 112 2.70 9.32 -13.57
CA ALA A 112 2.63 10.76 -13.75
C ALA A 112 3.99 11.44 -13.53
N ARG A 113 4.75 11.05 -12.49
CA ARG A 113 6.08 11.62 -12.23
C ARG A 113 7.11 11.27 -13.31
N ILE A 114 7.08 10.04 -13.82
CA ILE A 114 8.00 9.64 -14.91
C ILE A 114 7.65 10.37 -16.20
N ALA A 115 6.37 10.47 -16.56
CA ALA A 115 5.95 11.22 -17.73
C ALA A 115 6.35 12.71 -17.64
N ALA A 116 6.17 13.33 -16.47
CA ALA A 116 6.55 14.73 -16.24
C ALA A 116 8.08 14.96 -16.28
N ALA A 117 8.87 13.99 -15.81
CA ALA A 117 10.33 14.06 -15.84
C ALA A 117 10.92 13.86 -17.25
N HIS A 118 10.16 13.22 -18.15
CA HIS A 118 10.62 12.81 -19.48
C HIS A 118 9.60 13.13 -20.57
N PRO A 119 9.35 14.42 -20.85
CA PRO A 119 8.29 14.84 -21.78
C PRO A 119 8.47 14.34 -23.21
N ASP A 120 9.72 14.03 -23.60
CA ASP A 120 10.06 13.52 -24.94
C ASP A 120 9.97 11.98 -25.04
N ARG A 121 9.55 11.28 -23.98
CA ARG A 121 9.41 9.81 -23.95
C ARG A 121 7.95 9.42 -23.71
N SER A 122 7.51 8.32 -24.33
CA SER A 122 6.21 7.74 -24.02
C SER A 122 6.27 6.88 -22.76
N VAL A 123 5.24 6.99 -21.92
CA VAL A 123 5.03 6.12 -20.77
C VAL A 123 3.70 5.40 -20.97
N GLU A 124 3.75 4.08 -21.14
CA GLU A 124 2.58 3.26 -21.44
C GLU A 124 2.28 2.27 -20.31
N HIS A 125 0.99 2.10 -20.00
CA HIS A 125 0.48 0.98 -19.23
C HIS A 125 0.05 -0.10 -20.20
N ARG A 126 0.64 -1.30 -20.12
CA ARG A 126 0.40 -2.41 -21.05
C ARG A 126 0.04 -3.69 -20.28
N PRO A 127 -0.82 -4.55 -20.85
CA PRO A 127 -1.11 -5.86 -20.27
C PRO A 127 0.17 -6.70 -20.08
N LEU A 128 0.12 -7.64 -19.14
CA LEU A 128 1.18 -8.65 -19.01
C LEU A 128 1.18 -9.56 -20.24
N GLU A 129 2.36 -9.75 -20.84
CA GLU A 129 2.54 -10.61 -22.03
C GLU A 129 2.53 -12.10 -21.70
N ALA A 130 2.86 -12.45 -20.45
CA ALA A 130 2.89 -13.81 -19.97
C ALA A 130 2.06 -13.94 -18.70
N GLU A 131 1.38 -15.08 -18.58
CA GLU A 131 0.61 -15.41 -17.40
C GLU A 131 1.49 -15.54 -16.15
N LEU A 132 0.93 -15.13 -15.01
CA LEU A 132 1.56 -15.35 -13.72
C LEU A 132 1.32 -16.82 -13.29
N PRO A 133 2.29 -17.46 -12.62
CA PRO A 133 2.15 -18.83 -12.13
C PRO A 133 1.30 -18.86 -10.84
N VAL A 134 0.06 -18.39 -10.93
CA VAL A 134 -0.91 -18.32 -9.84
C VAL A 134 -2.17 -19.10 -10.21
N PRO A 135 -2.86 -19.71 -9.23
CA PRO A 135 -4.06 -20.49 -9.50
C PRO A 135 -5.27 -19.65 -9.94
N TRP A 136 -5.28 -18.35 -9.61
CA TRP A 136 -6.31 -17.43 -10.09
C TRP A 136 -5.70 -16.14 -10.59
N GLN A 137 -6.09 -15.73 -11.80
CA GLN A 137 -5.74 -14.44 -12.37
C GLN A 137 -6.81 -13.94 -13.34
N ARG A 138 -6.84 -12.64 -13.56
CA ARG A 138 -7.72 -11.99 -14.53
C ARG A 138 -7.06 -10.71 -15.06
N ALA A 139 -6.97 -10.59 -16.37
CA ALA A 139 -6.62 -9.32 -17.02
C ALA A 139 -7.83 -8.38 -17.01
N GLY A 140 -7.60 -7.11 -16.70
CA GLY A 140 -8.54 -6.01 -16.91
C GLY A 140 -8.38 -5.39 -18.29
N ASP A 141 -9.39 -4.62 -18.71
CA ASP A 141 -9.41 -3.97 -20.03
C ASP A 141 -8.47 -2.75 -20.10
N ASP A 142 -7.98 -2.28 -18.95
CA ASP A 142 -7.09 -1.11 -18.78
C ASP A 142 -5.60 -1.50 -18.70
N GLY A 143 -5.27 -2.77 -18.89
CA GLY A 143 -3.91 -3.31 -18.73
C GLY A 143 -3.59 -3.79 -17.30
N THR A 144 -4.48 -3.55 -16.33
CA THR A 144 -4.32 -4.04 -14.96
C THR A 144 -4.42 -5.56 -14.94
N HIS A 145 -3.58 -6.22 -14.15
CA HIS A 145 -3.65 -7.67 -13.95
C HIS A 145 -3.94 -8.02 -12.49
N TYR A 146 -5.04 -8.72 -12.25
CA TYR A 146 -5.43 -9.22 -10.93
C TYR A 146 -4.93 -10.64 -10.76
N ALA A 147 -4.30 -10.95 -9.63
CA ALA A 147 -3.71 -12.26 -9.36
C ALA A 147 -3.89 -12.66 -7.90
N SER A 148 -4.12 -13.94 -7.65
CA SER A 148 -4.33 -14.49 -6.31
C SER A 148 -3.85 -15.94 -6.22
N PHE A 149 -3.19 -16.27 -5.12
CA PHE A 149 -2.94 -17.66 -4.72
C PHE A 149 -4.12 -18.29 -3.97
N ALA A 150 -5.04 -17.49 -3.44
CA ALA A 150 -6.26 -18.00 -2.85
C ALA A 150 -7.24 -18.42 -3.95
N THR A 151 -7.69 -19.68 -3.89
CA THR A 151 -8.71 -20.26 -4.78
C THR A 151 -10.12 -20.17 -4.20
N TRP A 152 -10.28 -19.39 -3.13
CA TRP A 152 -11.54 -19.11 -2.43
C TRP A 152 -11.55 -17.64 -1.97
N MET A 153 -12.73 -17.13 -1.60
CA MET A 153 -12.84 -15.79 -1.04
C MET A 153 -12.31 -15.75 0.39
N CYS A 154 -11.18 -15.09 0.60
CA CYS A 154 -10.66 -14.81 1.94
C CYS A 154 -11.44 -13.65 2.58
N PRO A 155 -11.53 -13.60 3.92
CA PRO A 155 -12.02 -12.40 4.60
C PRO A 155 -11.09 -11.22 4.29
N ILE A 156 -11.67 -10.03 4.21
CA ILE A 156 -10.96 -8.79 3.81
C ILE A 156 -9.78 -8.42 4.73
N ASN A 157 -9.81 -8.89 5.97
CA ASN A 157 -8.79 -8.69 6.99
C ASN A 157 -7.92 -9.95 7.19
N CYS A 158 -7.82 -10.82 6.19
CA CYS A 158 -6.95 -11.98 6.22
C CYS A 158 -5.49 -11.53 6.30
N ILE A 159 -4.81 -11.88 7.39
CA ILE A 159 -3.38 -11.56 7.59
C ILE A 159 -2.42 -12.51 6.86
N GLU A 160 -2.96 -13.44 6.06
CA GLU A 160 -2.22 -14.54 5.41
C GLU A 160 -1.31 -15.33 6.37
N PRO A 161 -1.87 -15.99 7.40
CA PRO A 161 -1.07 -16.73 8.37
C PRO A 161 -0.33 -17.93 7.74
N PRO A 162 0.76 -18.43 8.37
CA PRO A 162 1.50 -19.59 7.88
C PRO A 162 0.64 -20.85 7.68
N ARG A 163 -0.47 -20.98 8.42
CA ARG A 163 -1.46 -22.03 8.22
C ARG A 163 -2.81 -21.41 7.92
N CYS A 164 -3.38 -21.72 6.76
CA CYS A 164 -4.65 -21.16 6.33
C CYS A 164 -5.80 -21.64 7.25
N PRO A 165 -6.64 -20.74 7.79
CA PRO A 165 -7.80 -21.14 8.59
C PRO A 165 -8.86 -21.92 7.79
N HIS A 166 -8.95 -21.67 6.48
CA HIS A 166 -9.93 -22.30 5.61
C HIS A 166 -9.47 -23.70 5.15
N THR A 167 -8.31 -23.80 4.49
CA THR A 167 -7.82 -25.08 3.94
C THR A 167 -7.05 -25.93 4.95
N ARG A 168 -6.65 -25.34 6.09
CA ARG A 168 -5.78 -25.95 7.11
C ARG A 168 -4.39 -26.35 6.61
N ALA A 169 -4.05 -26.00 5.38
CA ALA A 169 -2.74 -26.25 4.77
C ALA A 169 -1.71 -25.19 5.18
N THR A 170 -0.44 -25.56 5.11
CA THR A 170 0.69 -24.63 5.25
C THR A 170 0.77 -23.74 4.01
N ARG A 171 1.04 -22.45 4.19
CA ARG A 171 1.33 -21.51 3.12
C ARG A 171 2.80 -21.67 2.70
N ASP A 172 3.02 -22.03 1.45
CA ASP A 172 4.34 -22.23 0.82
C ASP A 172 4.63 -21.20 -0.29
N TRP A 173 3.77 -20.19 -0.44
CA TRP A 173 3.85 -19.14 -1.45
C TRP A 173 3.82 -17.74 -0.83
N THR A 174 4.36 -16.76 -1.56
CA THR A 174 4.14 -15.32 -1.32
C THR A 174 4.05 -14.61 -2.67
N MET A 175 3.16 -13.61 -2.78
CA MET A 175 3.01 -12.85 -4.03
C MET A 175 4.30 -12.09 -4.42
N PRO A 176 5.03 -11.40 -3.51
CA PRO A 176 6.27 -10.72 -3.88
C PRO A 176 7.29 -11.63 -4.56
N VAL A 177 7.56 -12.81 -3.97
CA VAL A 177 8.52 -13.78 -4.53
C VAL A 177 8.06 -14.31 -5.89
N ALA A 178 6.75 -14.53 -6.08
CA ALA A 178 6.22 -14.98 -7.36
C ALA A 178 6.38 -13.93 -8.47
N LEU A 179 6.13 -12.65 -8.15
CA LEU A 179 6.31 -11.53 -9.09
C LEU A 179 7.78 -11.30 -9.44
N GLU A 180 8.67 -11.37 -8.46
CA GLU A 180 10.12 -11.27 -8.68
C GLU A 180 10.63 -12.37 -9.61
N ARG A 181 10.24 -13.63 -9.35
CA ARG A 181 10.60 -14.77 -10.22
C ARG A 181 10.06 -14.62 -11.64
N HIS A 182 8.81 -14.17 -11.78
CA HIS A 182 8.22 -13.94 -13.09
C HIS A 182 8.97 -12.86 -13.86
N ALA A 183 9.29 -11.74 -13.22
CA ALA A 183 10.04 -10.66 -13.85
C ALA A 183 11.47 -11.09 -14.24
N ALA A 184 12.14 -11.89 -13.41
CA ALA A 184 13.48 -12.41 -13.69
C ALA A 184 13.52 -13.41 -14.86
N ALA A 185 12.40 -14.09 -15.12
CA ALA A 185 12.25 -15.04 -16.23
C ALA A 185 11.90 -14.37 -17.57
N ALA A 186 11.70 -13.04 -17.61
CA ALA A 186 11.32 -12.33 -18.82
C ALA A 186 12.46 -12.41 -19.88
N PRO A 187 12.15 -12.75 -21.15
CA PRO A 187 13.15 -12.98 -22.19
C PRO A 187 13.92 -11.74 -22.63
N VAL A 188 13.41 -10.54 -22.33
CA VAL A 188 14.11 -9.28 -22.54
C VAL A 188 14.44 -8.68 -21.17
N PRO A 189 15.73 -8.34 -20.89
CA PRO A 189 16.08 -7.64 -19.67
C PRO A 189 15.26 -6.35 -19.56
N ARG A 190 14.39 -6.29 -18.56
CA ARG A 190 13.68 -5.04 -18.25
C ARG A 190 14.73 -4.07 -17.72
N GLY A 191 14.85 -2.89 -18.33
CA GLY A 191 15.84 -1.88 -17.93
C GLY A 191 15.69 -1.39 -16.48
N ALA A 192 14.50 -1.56 -15.90
CA ALA A 192 14.13 -1.19 -14.53
C ALA A 192 13.09 -2.18 -13.97
N GLY A 193 13.15 -2.45 -12.66
CA GLY A 193 12.19 -3.29 -11.94
C GLY A 193 12.51 -4.79 -11.89
N PRO A 194 11.61 -5.62 -11.35
CA PRO A 194 10.26 -5.26 -10.88
C PRO A 194 10.30 -4.39 -9.62
N TYR A 195 9.33 -3.47 -9.49
CA TYR A 195 9.08 -2.75 -8.24
C TYR A 195 7.83 -3.33 -7.58
N VAL A 196 7.98 -3.85 -6.37
CA VAL A 196 6.89 -4.47 -5.62
C VAL A 196 6.62 -3.67 -4.35
N PHE A 197 5.43 -3.09 -4.26
CA PHE A 197 4.98 -2.36 -3.07
C PHE A 197 4.12 -3.29 -2.21
N HIS A 198 4.78 -3.99 -1.29
CA HIS A 198 4.14 -5.04 -0.51
C HIS A 198 3.30 -4.46 0.63
N CYS A 199 2.00 -4.75 0.63
CA CYS A 199 1.12 -4.49 1.76
C CYS A 199 1.39 -5.51 2.87
N THR A 200 2.12 -5.10 3.90
CA THR A 200 2.52 -5.94 5.02
C THR A 200 1.59 -5.70 6.21
N HIS A 201 1.09 -6.78 6.81
CA HIS A 201 0.36 -6.70 8.08
C HIS A 201 1.32 -6.29 9.21
N ARG A 202 1.06 -5.13 9.82
CA ARG A 202 1.83 -4.57 10.93
C ARG A 202 1.15 -4.91 12.26
N ALA A 203 0.97 -3.92 13.14
CA ALA A 203 0.32 -4.13 14.42
C ALA A 203 -1.17 -4.47 14.23
N TYR A 204 -1.65 -5.46 14.99
CA TYR A 204 -3.08 -5.81 15.06
C TYR A 204 -3.72 -6.14 13.70
N GLY A 205 -2.93 -6.63 12.75
CA GLY A 205 -3.43 -7.05 11.45
C GLY A 205 -3.81 -5.90 10.52
N VAL A 206 -3.29 -4.68 10.74
CA VAL A 206 -3.44 -3.59 9.78
C VAL A 206 -2.43 -3.75 8.65
N GLY A 207 -2.91 -3.94 7.42
CA GLY A 207 -2.09 -3.98 6.22
C GLY A 207 -1.59 -2.58 5.86
N MET A 208 -0.28 -2.42 5.68
CA MET A 208 0.36 -1.15 5.34
C MET A 208 1.38 -1.32 4.21
N VAL A 209 1.47 -0.31 3.35
CA VAL A 209 2.54 -0.13 2.37
C VAL A 209 3.47 0.98 2.85
N ASP A 210 4.75 0.67 3.02
CA ASP A 210 5.74 1.70 3.38
C ASP A 210 5.97 2.64 2.19
N ILE A 211 6.15 3.94 2.46
CA ILE A 211 6.39 4.94 1.41
C ILE A 211 7.83 4.89 0.89
N ALA A 212 8.81 4.52 1.73
CA ALA A 212 10.22 4.53 1.34
C ALA A 212 10.54 3.70 0.07
N PRO A 213 10.04 2.45 -0.11
CA PRO A 213 10.21 1.70 -1.36
C PRO A 213 9.58 2.38 -2.58
N VAL A 214 8.47 3.10 -2.40
CA VAL A 214 7.78 3.84 -3.47
C VAL A 214 8.64 5.01 -3.95
N LEU A 215 9.21 5.78 -3.02
CA LEU A 215 10.14 6.87 -3.33
C LEU A 215 11.45 6.36 -3.96
N ALA A 216 11.97 5.23 -3.48
CA ALA A 216 13.15 4.60 -4.06
C ALA A 216 12.91 4.15 -5.52
N ALA A 217 11.72 3.61 -5.82
CA ALA A 217 11.32 3.25 -7.17
C ALA A 217 11.21 4.48 -8.08
N GLU A 218 10.60 5.58 -7.60
CA GLU A 218 10.52 6.84 -8.35
C GLU A 218 11.92 7.37 -8.72
N ALA A 219 12.81 7.42 -7.73
CA ALA A 219 14.16 7.94 -7.94
C ALA A 219 14.96 7.08 -8.93
N ASP A 220 14.81 5.76 -8.87
CA ASP A 220 15.47 4.85 -9.81
C ASP A 220 14.91 4.96 -11.22
N LEU A 221 13.58 4.99 -11.37
CA LEU A 221 12.92 5.18 -12.66
C LEU A 221 13.30 6.53 -13.30
N ARG A 222 13.37 7.61 -12.51
CA ARG A 222 13.79 8.92 -13.02
C ARG A 222 15.23 8.94 -13.51
N ARG A 223 16.15 8.32 -12.76
CA ARG A 223 17.57 8.24 -13.15
C ARG A 223 17.77 7.44 -14.44
N ARG A 224 17.03 6.34 -14.61
CA ARG A 224 17.17 5.45 -15.77
C ARG A 224 16.48 5.98 -17.02
N ALA A 225 15.50 6.84 -16.83
CA ALA A 225 14.84 7.52 -17.94
C ALA A 225 15.58 8.81 -18.37
N ALA A 226 16.54 9.32 -17.58
CA ALA A 226 17.47 10.37 -18.04
C ALA A 226 18.44 9.82 -19.10
#